data_AF-A0A9E2Y5M4-F1
#
_entry.id   AF-A0A9E2Y5M4-F1
#
_cell.length_a   1.000
_cell.length_b   1.000
_cell.length_c   1.000
_cell.angle_alpha   90.00
_cell.angle_beta   90.00
_cell.angle_gamma   90.00
#
_symmetry.space_group_name_H-M   'P 1'
#
loop_
_entity.id
_entity.type
_entity.pdbx_description
1 polymer ?
#
loop_
_entity_poly.entity_id
_entity_poly.type
_entity_poly.pdbx_seq_one_letter_code
_entity_poly.pdbx_strand_id
1 'polypeptide(L)' 'MKDRIDELLHLMEVEPEGLRDAELLNAQAVLGNLVGKTITAASIEETRVELTTGDGRRYYFYGFLGSGQA' A
#
# COMPACT_ATOMS: atom_id res chain seq x y z
N MET A 1 -29.15 -20.82 0.59
CA MET A 1 -27.77 -20.69 1.14
C MET A 1 -26.76 -20.47 0.02
N LYS A 2 -26.88 -21.21 -1.09
CA LYS A 2 -26.15 -20.96 -2.35
C LYS A 2 -26.34 -19.53 -2.88
N ASP A 3 -27.59 -19.05 -2.89
CA ASP A 3 -27.93 -17.69 -3.36
C ASP A 3 -27.24 -16.55 -2.61
N ARG A 4 -26.98 -16.71 -1.30
CA ARG A 4 -26.27 -15.68 -0.51
C ARG A 4 -24.77 -15.63 -0.79
N ILE A 5 -24.18 -16.75 -1.20
CA ILE A 5 -22.76 -16.82 -1.56
C ILE A 5 -22.56 -16.18 -2.95
N ASP A 6 -23.47 -16.48 -3.90
CA ASP A 6 -23.42 -15.89 -5.24
C ASP A 6 -23.68 -14.37 -5.23
N GLU A 7 -24.51 -13.89 -4.30
CA GLU A 7 -24.76 -12.46 -4.05
C GLU A 7 -23.55 -11.75 -3.41
N LEU A 8 -22.83 -12.40 -2.48
CA LEU A 8 -21.58 -11.89 -1.92
C LEU A 8 -20.44 -11.84 -2.97
N LEU A 9 -20.40 -12.80 -3.89
CA LEU A 9 -19.43 -12.81 -4.99
C LEU A 9 -19.68 -11.68 -6.00
N HIS A 10 -20.94 -11.29 -6.22
CA HIS A 10 -21.29 -10.13 -7.05
C HIS A 10 -21.03 -8.78 -6.36
N LEU A 11 -21.11 -8.71 -5.02
CA LEU A 11 -20.83 -7.51 -4.24
C LEU A 11 -19.33 -7.19 -4.11
N MET A 12 -18.46 -8.12 -4.50
CA MET A 12 -17.00 -8.00 -4.41
C MET A 12 -16.33 -7.83 -5.77
N GLU A 13 -16.96 -7.08 -6.69
CA GLU A 13 -16.20 -6.48 -7.79
C GLU A 13 -15.24 -5.44 -7.18
N VAL A 14 -14.10 -5.93 -6.71
CA VAL A 14 -12.99 -5.13 -6.23
C VAL A 14 -12.46 -4.37 -7.44
N GLU A 15 -12.74 -3.06 -7.52
CA GLU A 15 -12.20 -2.18 -8.55
C GLU A 15 -10.70 -1.96 -8.27
N PRO A 16 -9.79 -2.62 -9.02
CA PRO A 16 -8.38 -2.64 -8.66
C PRO A 16 -7.73 -1.27 -8.84
N GLU A 17 -8.24 -0.47 -9.78
CA GLU A 17 -7.76 0.90 -10.02
C GLU A 17 -8.11 1.83 -8.87
N GLY A 18 -9.35 1.75 -8.35
CA GLY A 18 -9.76 2.54 -7.19
C GLY A 18 -8.93 2.23 -5.94
N LEU A 19 -8.53 0.97 -5.75
CA LEU A 19 -7.59 0.60 -4.69
C LEU A 19 -6.19 1.16 -4.90
N ARG A 20 -5.67 1.13 -6.14
CA ARG A 20 -4.34 1.70 -6.45
C ARG A 20 -4.31 3.21 -6.24
N ASP A 21 -5.36 3.93 -6.62
CA ASP A 21 -5.46 5.38 -6.42
C ASP A 21 -5.50 5.74 -4.93
N ALA A 22 -6.26 4.98 -4.14
CA ALA A 22 -6.30 5.15 -2.69
C ALA A 22 -4.94 4.85 -2.03
N GLU A 23 -4.26 3.79 -2.46
CA GLU A 23 -2.91 3.45 -2.00
C GLU A 23 -1.88 4.51 -2.38
N LEU A 24 -1.95 5.05 -3.60
CA LEU A 24 -1.09 6.14 -4.07
C LEU A 24 -1.28 7.41 -3.23
N LEU A 25 -2.53 7.82 -3.00
CA LEU A 25 -2.83 8.99 -2.18
C LEU A 25 -2.30 8.82 -0.75
N ASN A 26 -2.48 7.63 -0.17
CA ASN A 26 -1.95 7.32 1.15
C ASN A 26 -0.40 7.37 1.17
N ALA A 27 0.25 6.76 0.17
CA ALA A 27 1.70 6.79 0.06
C ALA A 27 2.24 8.23 -0.04
N GLN A 28 1.61 9.08 -0.87
CA GLN A 28 1.96 10.50 -0.99
C GLN A 28 1.83 11.24 0.34
N ALA A 29 0.74 11.03 1.08
CA ALA A 29 0.54 11.64 2.40
C ALA A 29 1.62 11.20 3.41
N VAL A 30 1.97 9.92 3.42
CA VAL A 30 3.04 9.40 4.28
C VAL A 30 4.40 9.99 3.89
N LEU A 31 4.73 10.02 2.60
CA LEU A 31 5.98 10.60 2.09
C LEU A 31 6.09 12.10 2.41
N GLY A 32 4.97 12.84 2.40
CA GLY A 32 4.93 14.22 2.86
C GLY A 32 5.38 14.40 4.32
N ASN A 33 5.11 13.43 5.19
CA ASN A 33 5.58 13.43 6.58
C ASN A 33 7.06 13.06 6.74
N LEU A 34 7.73 12.64 5.66
CA LEU A 34 9.16 12.32 5.64
C LEU A 34 10.02 13.49 5.17
N VAL A 35 9.43 14.62 4.74
CA VAL A 35 10.20 15.79 4.30
C VAL A 35 11.15 16.24 5.41
N GLY A 36 12.43 16.39 5.04
CA GLY A 36 13.50 16.77 5.97
C GLY A 36 14.00 15.64 6.87
N LYS A 37 13.44 14.43 6.78
CA LYS A 37 13.93 13.26 7.50
C LYS A 37 14.95 12.48 6.67
N THR A 38 15.99 12.02 7.33
CA THR A 38 16.94 11.06 6.74
C THR A 38 16.38 9.66 6.83
N ILE A 39 16.35 8.93 5.72
CA ILE A 39 16.06 7.49 5.69
C ILE A 39 17.37 6.75 6.01
N THR A 40 17.35 5.87 7.01
CA THR A 40 18.52 5.09 7.45
C THR A 40 18.47 3.65 6.99
N ALA A 41 17.28 3.11 6.74
CA ALA A 41 17.10 1.77 6.18
C ALA A 41 15.81 1.67 5.36
N ALA A 42 15.81 0.77 4.38
CA ALA A 42 14.65 0.37 3.60
C ALA A 42 14.69 -1.14 3.38
N SER A 43 13.55 -1.82 3.56
CA SER A 43 13.40 -3.25 3.25
C SER A 43 12.13 -3.48 2.44
N ILE A 44 12.22 -4.43 1.50
CA ILE A 44 11.08 -4.93 0.75
C ILE A 44 10.76 -6.31 1.30
N GLU A 45 9.54 -6.47 1.76
CA GLU A 45 8.96 -7.75 2.15
C GLU A 45 7.90 -8.16 1.12
N GLU A 46 7.45 -9.41 1.19
CA GLU A 46 6.49 -9.98 0.23
C GLU A 46 5.21 -9.13 0.07
N THR A 47 4.79 -8.44 1.14
CA THR A 47 3.51 -7.69 1.18
C THR A 47 3.66 -6.20 1.42
N ARG A 48 4.89 -5.68 1.57
CA ARG A 48 5.11 -4.27 1.97
C ARG A 48 6.54 -3.77 1.74
N VAL A 49 6.66 -2.46 1.76
CA VAL A 49 7.95 -1.76 1.92
C VAL A 49 8.00 -1.13 3.32
N GLU A 50 9.08 -1.38 4.07
CA GLU A 50 9.36 -0.73 5.36
C GLU A 50 10.49 0.30 5.17
N LEU A 51 10.27 1.53 5.65
CA LEU A 51 11.30 2.58 5.75
C LEU A 51 11.57 2.92 7.22
N THR A 52 12.83 3.04 7.59
CA THR A 52 13.26 3.53 8.90
C THR A 52 13.92 4.90 8.76
N THR A 53 13.54 5.86 9.60
CA THR A 53 14.12 7.21 9.62
C THR A 53 15.16 7.37 10.73
N GLY A 54 16.02 8.39 10.61
CA GLY A 54 17.10 8.68 11.56
C GLY A 54 16.62 9.03 12.98
N ASP A 55 15.35 9.38 13.15
CA ASP A 55 14.69 9.56 14.45
C ASP A 55 14.13 8.24 15.03
N GLY A 56 14.38 7.09 14.38
CA GLY A 56 13.96 5.76 14.79
C GLY A 56 12.50 5.40 14.44
N ARG A 57 11.78 6.26 13.70
CA ARG A 57 10.41 5.94 13.26
C ARG A 57 10.41 4.99 12.08
N ARG A 58 9.36 4.17 11.99
CA ARG A 58 9.15 3.20 10.91
C ARG A 58 7.86 3.50 10.15
N TYR A 59 7.91 3.38 8.84
CA TYR A 59 6.82 3.68 7.93
C TYR A 59 6.60 2.48 7.02
N TYR A 60 5.33 2.12 6.82
CA TYR A 60 4.92 0.94 6.08
C TYR A 60 4.08 1.34 4.88
N PHE A 61 4.50 0.89 3.71
CA PHE A 61 3.76 1.07 2.47
C PHE A 61 3.25 -0.29 2.05
N TYR A 62 1.93 -0.46 2.19
CA TYR A 62 1.19 -1.62 1.74
C TYR A 62 0.57 -1.24 0.40
N GLY A 63 0.82 -2.05 -0.61
CA GLY A 63 0.18 -1.84 -1.90
C GLY A 63 0.58 -2.89 -2.91
N PHE A 64 -0.21 -2.97 -3.98
CA PHE A 64 0.09 -3.82 -5.11
C PHE A 64 1.40 -3.33 -5.74
N LEU A 65 2.52 -3.99 -5.43
CA LEU A 65 3.77 -3.89 -6.19
C LEU A 65 3.51 -4.53 -7.55
N GLY A 66 2.62 -3.93 -8.35
CA GLY A 66 2.43 -4.29 -9.74
C GLY A 66 3.80 -4.29 -10.38
N SER A 67 4.13 -5.38 -11.07
CA SER A 67 5.40 -5.54 -11.77
C SER A 67 5.56 -4.42 -12.79
N GLY A 68 6.13 -3.29 -12.36
CA GLY A 68 6.62 -2.27 -13.26
C GLY A 68 7.74 -2.92 -14.07
N GLN A 69 7.50 -3.16 -15.36
CA GLN A 69 8.60 -3.30 -16.29
C GLN A 69 9.33 -1.96 -16.29
N ALA A 70 10.60 -2.00 -15.87
CA ALA A 70 11.55 -0.91 -16.01
C ALA A 70 11.87 -0.66 -17.49
#